data_AF-A0A4R2GSQ1-F1
#
_entry.id   AF-A0A4R2GSQ1-F1
#
_cell.length_a   1.000
_cell.length_b   1.000
_cell.length_c   1.000
_cell.angle_alpha   90.00
_cell.angle_beta   90.00
_cell.angle_gamma   90.00
#
_symmetry.space_group_name_H-M   'P 1'
#
loop_
_entity.id
_entity.type
_entity.pdbx_description
1 polymer ?
#
loop_
_entity_poly.entity_id
_entity_poly.type
_entity_poly.pdbx_seq_one_letter_code
_entity_poly.pdbx_strand_id
1 'polypeptide(L)'
;MECFAQRGFSGATTRAIAAEAGVTLPAIAYHFGNKEGLHHACARVILGRYQDRMSPVVTAARAAVRSGALTAAGARDILLEIMQGLIEAFMQEAGETHQSRFVSRELSDRGPAYEYLMKELWRPGVLLVADLLAIASGRDATTDRDKTAALMFLSSLTALSNQSAISLSILDRSRFTDSDRVIAGQLAGGMIDGLLEHG
;
A
#
# COMPACT_ATOMS: atom_id res chain seq x y z
N MET A 1 14.11 -10.94 -4.95
CA MET A 1 12.68 -10.75 -4.63
C MET A 1 11.83 -11.83 -5.27
N GLU A 2 11.97 -12.07 -6.58
CA GLU A 2 11.23 -13.11 -7.31
C GLU A 2 11.25 -14.50 -6.65
N CYS A 3 12.44 -15.06 -6.36
CA CYS A 3 12.56 -16.31 -5.62
C CYS A 3 11.75 -16.36 -4.30
N PHE A 4 11.74 -15.26 -3.51
CA PHE A 4 10.93 -15.17 -2.29
C PHE A 4 9.42 -15.08 -2.61
N ALA A 5 9.04 -14.32 -3.62
CA ALA A 5 7.65 -14.20 -4.05
C ALA A 5 7.07 -15.54 -4.54
N GLN A 6 7.89 -16.37 -5.18
CA GLN A 6 7.49 -17.70 -5.65
C GLN A 6 7.48 -18.74 -4.53
N ARG A 7 8.53 -18.80 -3.70
CA ARG A 7 8.80 -19.93 -2.78
C ARG A 7 8.58 -19.60 -1.30
N GLY A 8 8.27 -18.36 -0.97
CA GLY A 8 8.23 -17.86 0.40
C GLY A 8 9.62 -17.78 1.05
N PHE A 9 9.68 -17.24 2.28
CA PHE A 9 10.94 -17.13 3.00
C PHE A 9 11.56 -18.49 3.31
N SER A 10 10.78 -19.45 3.80
CA SER A 10 11.25 -20.79 4.17
C SER A 10 11.72 -21.61 2.98
N GLY A 11 10.99 -21.57 1.85
CA GLY A 11 11.32 -22.34 0.65
C GLY A 11 12.45 -21.74 -0.20
N ALA A 12 12.74 -20.44 -0.06
CA ALA A 12 13.86 -19.81 -0.74
C ALA A 12 15.19 -20.14 -0.04
N THR A 13 16.19 -20.54 -0.83
CA THR A 13 17.57 -20.75 -0.36
C THR A 13 18.49 -19.68 -0.95
N THR A 14 19.51 -19.26 -0.21
CA THR A 14 20.49 -18.26 -0.71
C THR A 14 21.22 -18.75 -1.96
N ARG A 15 21.41 -20.07 -2.12
CA ARG A 15 21.95 -20.67 -3.35
C ARG A 15 21.00 -20.51 -4.54
N ALA A 16 19.71 -20.80 -4.36
CA ALA A 16 18.72 -20.61 -5.44
C ALA A 16 18.62 -19.13 -5.83
N ILE A 17 18.60 -18.24 -4.85
CA ILE A 17 18.57 -16.79 -5.09
C ILE A 17 19.82 -16.32 -5.85
N ALA A 18 21.01 -16.79 -5.46
CA ALA A 18 22.27 -16.46 -6.13
C ALA A 18 22.27 -16.92 -7.60
N ALA A 19 21.84 -18.16 -7.84
CA ALA A 19 21.74 -18.73 -9.18
C ALA A 19 20.75 -17.96 -10.07
N GLU A 20 19.57 -17.63 -9.55
CA GLU A 20 18.53 -16.89 -10.26
C GLU A 20 18.94 -15.43 -10.55
N ALA A 21 19.68 -14.81 -9.63
CA ALA A 21 20.19 -13.45 -9.78
C ALA A 21 21.52 -13.36 -10.57
N GLY A 22 22.12 -14.49 -10.97
CA GLY A 22 23.41 -14.51 -11.68
C GLY A 22 24.59 -14.02 -10.84
N VAL A 23 24.53 -14.13 -9.51
CA VAL A 23 25.58 -13.69 -8.58
C VAL A 23 26.15 -14.87 -7.79
N THR A 24 27.28 -14.65 -7.11
CA THR A 24 27.87 -15.66 -6.25
C THR A 24 27.22 -15.67 -4.86
N LEU A 25 27.22 -16.83 -4.19
CA LEU A 25 26.72 -16.94 -2.81
C LEU A 25 27.46 -16.01 -1.82
N PRO A 26 28.81 -15.85 -1.88
CA PRO A 26 29.51 -14.87 -1.06
C PRO A 26 29.06 -13.42 -1.28
N ALA A 27 28.66 -13.03 -2.49
CA ALA A 27 28.15 -11.68 -2.75
C ALA A 27 26.88 -11.38 -1.94
N ILE A 28 25.98 -12.38 -1.79
CA ILE A 28 24.79 -12.23 -0.95
C ILE A 28 25.19 -12.02 0.52
N ALA A 29 26.11 -12.84 1.04
CA ALA A 29 26.58 -12.72 2.41
C ALA A 29 27.27 -11.37 2.66
N TYR A 30 28.06 -10.89 1.71
CA TYR A 30 28.77 -9.61 1.81
C TYR A 30 27.81 -8.41 1.85
N HIS A 31 26.83 -8.36 0.94
CA HIS A 31 25.93 -7.20 0.85
C HIS A 31 24.77 -7.21 1.84
N PHE A 32 24.30 -8.40 2.22
CA PHE A 32 23.06 -8.55 2.98
C PHE A 32 23.25 -9.29 4.30
N GLY A 33 24.45 -9.81 4.59
CA GLY A 33 24.75 -10.63 5.75
C GLY A 33 24.21 -12.04 5.61
N ASN A 34 22.88 -12.17 5.53
CA ASN A 34 22.17 -13.44 5.49
C ASN A 34 20.86 -13.36 4.68
N LYS A 35 20.10 -14.46 4.63
CA LYS A 35 18.82 -14.55 3.93
C LYS A 35 17.78 -13.55 4.46
N GLU A 36 17.75 -13.33 5.77
CA GLU A 36 16.84 -12.41 6.43
C GLU A 36 17.16 -10.95 6.11
N GLY A 37 18.44 -10.57 6.12
CA GLY A 37 18.90 -9.24 5.70
C GLY A 37 18.56 -8.96 4.24
N LEU A 38 18.67 -9.97 3.36
CA LEU A 38 18.24 -9.86 1.96
C LEU A 38 16.71 -9.75 1.85
N HIS A 39 15.96 -10.44 2.70
CA HIS A 39 14.51 -10.34 2.77
C HIS A 39 14.05 -8.94 3.19
N HIS A 40 14.66 -8.37 4.24
CA HIS A 40 14.45 -6.98 4.63
C HIS A 40 14.86 -5.99 3.54
N ALA A 41 15.94 -6.27 2.79
CA ALA A 41 16.31 -5.43 1.66
C ALA A 41 15.21 -5.39 0.59
N CYS A 42 14.53 -6.51 0.32
CA CYS A 42 13.37 -6.54 -0.57
C CYS A 42 12.23 -5.65 -0.02
N ALA A 43 11.95 -5.73 1.29
CA ALA A 43 10.94 -4.87 1.93
C ALA A 43 11.30 -3.38 1.88
N ARG A 44 12.57 -3.02 2.01
CA ARG A 44 13.05 -1.62 1.83
C ARG A 44 12.83 -1.11 0.42
N VAL A 45 13.00 -1.96 -0.61
CA VAL A 45 12.70 -1.59 -2.01
C VAL A 45 11.21 -1.29 -2.17
N ILE A 46 10.32 -2.08 -1.55
CA ILE A 46 8.88 -1.84 -1.58
C ILE A 46 8.53 -0.51 -0.91
N LEU A 47 9.07 -0.26 0.29
CA LEU A 47 8.87 1.00 1.00
C LEU A 47 9.38 2.20 0.18
N GLY A 48 10.58 2.09 -0.41
CA GLY A 48 11.16 3.14 -1.24
C GLY A 48 10.27 3.51 -2.43
N ARG A 49 9.74 2.51 -3.15
CA ARG A 49 8.80 2.76 -4.25
C ARG A 49 7.52 3.45 -3.82
N TYR A 50 6.96 3.04 -2.68
CA TYR A 50 5.80 3.72 -2.11
C TYR A 50 6.13 5.18 -1.77
N GLN A 51 7.30 5.43 -1.16
CA GLN A 51 7.76 6.78 -0.83
C GLN A 51 7.96 7.62 -2.09
N ASP A 52 8.64 7.11 -3.12
CA ASP A 52 8.87 7.83 -4.36
C ASP A 52 7.56 8.30 -5.01
N ARG A 53 6.49 7.50 -4.88
CA ARG A 53 5.19 7.79 -5.48
C ARG A 53 4.25 8.63 -4.60
N MET A 54 4.25 8.38 -3.29
CA MET A 54 3.25 8.94 -2.36
C MET A 54 3.82 10.00 -1.41
N SER A 55 5.15 10.12 -1.29
CA SER A 55 5.78 11.00 -0.29
C SER A 55 5.34 12.46 -0.37
N PRO A 56 5.21 13.12 -1.54
CA PRO A 56 4.77 14.51 -1.58
C PRO A 56 3.40 14.72 -0.92
N VAL A 57 2.40 13.93 -1.34
CA VAL A 57 1.02 14.01 -0.83
C VAL A 57 0.96 13.61 0.64
N VAL A 58 1.58 12.49 1.03
CA VAL A 58 1.56 11.99 2.41
C VAL A 58 2.29 12.95 3.36
N THR A 59 3.38 13.56 2.93
CA THR A 59 4.15 14.50 3.76
C THR A 59 3.37 15.78 3.98
N ALA A 60 2.77 16.34 2.92
CA ALA A 60 1.91 17.51 3.01
C ALA A 60 0.69 17.24 3.90
N ALA A 61 0.01 16.11 3.70
CA ALA A 61 -1.13 15.68 4.52
C ALA A 61 -0.77 15.58 6.01
N ARG A 62 0.34 14.91 6.34
CA ARG A 62 0.80 14.81 7.73
C ARG A 62 1.13 16.18 8.33
N ALA A 63 1.74 17.08 7.56
CA ALA A 63 2.03 18.43 8.02
C ALA A 63 0.75 19.23 8.28
N ALA A 64 -0.24 19.13 7.39
CA ALA A 64 -1.54 19.76 7.53
C ALA A 64 -2.28 19.26 8.78
N VAL A 65 -2.35 17.95 8.99
CA VAL A 65 -2.95 17.35 10.20
C VAL A 65 -2.25 17.84 11.46
N ARG A 66 -0.91 17.81 11.51
CA ARG A 66 -0.15 18.28 12.70
C ARG A 66 -0.30 19.76 13.00
N SER A 67 -0.62 20.59 12.00
CA SER A 67 -0.82 22.02 12.20
C SER A 67 -2.07 22.34 13.02
N GLY A 68 -3.05 21.43 13.07
CA GLY A 68 -4.35 21.65 13.70
C GLY A 68 -5.25 22.66 12.98
N ALA A 69 -4.82 23.19 11.83
CA ALA A 69 -5.56 24.22 11.08
C ALA A 69 -6.36 23.66 9.89
N LEU A 70 -6.39 22.33 9.73
CA LEU A 70 -7.03 21.68 8.59
C LEU A 70 -8.56 21.76 8.74
N THR A 71 -9.24 22.31 7.73
CA THR A 71 -10.70 22.34 7.68
C THR A 71 -11.26 20.97 7.32
N ALA A 72 -12.54 20.72 7.65
CA ALA A 72 -13.22 19.48 7.26
C ALA A 72 -13.18 19.25 5.73
N ALA A 73 -13.44 20.30 4.94
CA ALA A 73 -13.37 20.25 3.48
C ALA A 73 -11.93 19.96 3.00
N GLY A 74 -10.92 20.60 3.60
CA GLY A 74 -9.52 20.34 3.24
C GLY A 74 -9.09 18.92 3.57
N ALA A 75 -9.55 18.34 4.70
CA ALA A 75 -9.28 16.95 5.03
C ALA A 75 -9.93 15.98 4.04
N ARG A 76 -11.16 16.26 3.61
CA ARG A 76 -11.84 15.50 2.55
C ARG A 76 -11.07 15.54 1.22
N ASP A 77 -10.60 16.72 0.82
CA ASP A 77 -9.85 16.89 -0.42
C ASP A 77 -8.52 16.11 -0.39
N ILE A 78 -7.80 16.16 0.74
CA ILE A 78 -6.59 15.37 0.94
C ILE A 78 -6.88 13.86 0.92
N LEU A 79 -7.99 13.40 1.52
CA LEU A 79 -8.40 11.99 1.43
C LEU A 79 -8.60 11.55 -0.02
N LEU A 80 -9.26 12.40 -0.82
CA LEU A 80 -9.49 12.12 -2.23
C LEU A 80 -8.17 12.11 -3.02
N GLU A 81 -7.26 13.04 -2.76
CA GLU A 81 -5.93 13.10 -3.40
C GLU A 81 -5.10 11.84 -3.07
N ILE A 82 -5.05 11.43 -1.79
CA ILE A 82 -4.39 10.20 -1.37
C ILE A 82 -4.97 8.99 -2.11
N MET A 83 -6.30 8.89 -2.19
CA MET A 83 -6.95 7.78 -2.86
C MET A 83 -6.72 7.76 -4.36
N GLN A 84 -6.75 8.91 -5.02
CA GLN A 84 -6.42 9.00 -6.45
C GLN A 84 -4.98 8.57 -6.71
N GLY A 85 -4.02 9.00 -5.87
CA GLY A 85 -2.63 8.57 -5.97
C GLY A 85 -2.45 7.07 -5.77
N LEU A 86 -3.18 6.47 -4.81
CA LEU A 86 -3.16 5.03 -4.57
C LEU A 86 -3.81 4.24 -5.72
N ILE A 87 -4.97 4.67 -6.23
CA ILE A 87 -5.63 4.05 -7.38
C ILE A 87 -4.68 4.03 -8.57
N GLU A 88 -4.02 5.16 -8.86
CA GLU A 88 -3.07 5.24 -9.96
C GLU A 88 -1.87 4.32 -9.75
N ALA A 89 -1.31 4.28 -8.54
CA ALA A 89 -0.21 3.39 -8.19
C ALA A 89 -0.57 1.91 -8.41
N PHE A 90 -1.73 1.49 -7.91
CA PHE A 90 -2.16 0.10 -8.00
C PHE A 90 -2.60 -0.32 -9.40
N MET A 91 -3.23 0.57 -10.17
CA MET A 91 -3.62 0.26 -11.56
C MET A 91 -2.41 0.17 -12.49
N GLN A 92 -1.37 0.99 -12.28
CA GLN A 92 -0.10 0.87 -13.02
C GLN A 92 0.63 -0.45 -12.71
N GLU A 93 0.44 -0.96 -11.50
CA GLU A 93 0.96 -2.24 -11.05
C GLU A 93 -0.03 -3.40 -11.24
N ALA A 94 -1.18 -3.18 -11.89
CA ALA A 94 -2.20 -4.19 -12.09
C ALA A 94 -1.70 -5.29 -13.04
N GLY A 95 -1.07 -6.27 -12.40
CA GLY A 95 -0.39 -7.42 -12.96
C GLY A 95 0.28 -8.17 -11.81
N GLU A 96 0.51 -9.47 -11.97
CA GLU A 96 1.12 -10.30 -10.94
C GLU A 96 2.64 -10.04 -10.82
N THR A 97 3.02 -8.85 -10.38
CA THR A 97 4.43 -8.50 -10.17
C THR A 97 5.02 -9.30 -9.00
N HIS A 98 6.33 -9.51 -9.02
CA HIS A 98 7.01 -10.17 -7.90
C HIS A 98 6.91 -9.36 -6.59
N GLN A 99 6.75 -8.04 -6.69
CA GLN A 99 6.56 -7.14 -5.56
C GLN A 99 5.22 -7.38 -4.86
N SER A 100 4.11 -7.39 -5.61
CA SER A 100 2.77 -7.58 -5.04
C SER A 100 2.64 -8.98 -4.42
N ARG A 101 3.18 -10.01 -5.08
CA ARG A 101 3.26 -11.38 -4.55
C ARG A 101 4.10 -11.48 -3.28
N PHE A 102 5.26 -10.82 -3.24
CA PHE A 102 6.10 -10.76 -2.03
C PHE A 102 5.34 -10.13 -0.86
N VAL A 103 4.71 -8.97 -1.07
CA VAL A 103 3.92 -8.28 -0.05
C VAL A 103 2.74 -9.14 0.42
N SER A 104 1.99 -9.74 -0.51
CA SER A 104 0.85 -10.59 -0.17
C SER A 104 1.27 -11.75 0.73
N ARG A 105 2.38 -12.43 0.41
CA ARG A 105 2.92 -13.49 1.27
C ARG A 105 3.34 -12.96 2.63
N GLU A 106 3.96 -11.79 2.68
CA GLU A 106 4.41 -11.23 3.95
C GLU A 106 3.26 -10.95 4.91
N LEU A 107 2.14 -10.47 4.37
CA LEU A 107 0.92 -10.23 5.15
C LEU A 107 0.24 -11.54 5.58
N SER A 108 0.26 -12.58 4.74
CA SER A 108 -0.35 -13.89 5.04
C SER A 108 0.49 -14.73 6.01
N ASP A 109 1.77 -14.88 5.71
CA ASP A 109 2.69 -15.80 6.40
C ASP A 109 3.36 -15.13 7.62
N ARG A 110 3.22 -13.80 7.77
CA ARG A 110 3.94 -12.98 8.76
C ARG A 110 5.45 -13.23 8.73
N GLY A 111 6.05 -13.07 7.55
CA GLY A 111 7.47 -13.27 7.33
C GLY A 111 8.38 -12.28 8.08
N PRO A 112 9.71 -12.39 7.91
CA PRO A 112 10.68 -11.62 8.71
C PRO A 112 10.56 -10.09 8.59
N ALA A 113 10.11 -9.59 7.44
CA ALA A 113 9.91 -8.18 7.19
C ALA A 113 8.50 -7.68 7.55
N TYR A 114 7.59 -8.53 8.03
CA TYR A 114 6.21 -8.18 8.38
C TYR A 114 6.16 -7.01 9.36
N GLU A 115 6.85 -7.13 10.50
CA GLU A 115 6.87 -6.08 11.53
C GLU A 115 7.44 -4.75 11.00
N TYR A 116 8.49 -4.84 10.18
CA TYR A 116 9.08 -3.67 9.54
C TYR A 116 8.08 -2.96 8.61
N LEU A 117 7.42 -3.72 7.74
CA LEU A 117 6.42 -3.19 6.83
C LEU A 117 5.21 -2.62 7.59
N MET A 118 4.70 -3.32 8.60
CA MET A 118 3.61 -2.82 9.45
C MET A 118 3.95 -1.49 10.09
N LYS A 119 5.15 -1.38 10.66
CA LYS A 119 5.61 -0.17 11.34
C LYS A 119 5.85 1.00 10.39
N GLU A 120 6.53 0.77 9.26
CA GLU A 120 7.03 1.85 8.41
C GLU A 120 6.08 2.22 7.27
N LEU A 121 5.15 1.34 6.88
CA LEU A 121 4.25 1.55 5.75
C LEU A 121 2.77 1.53 6.15
N TRP A 122 2.26 0.40 6.65
CA TRP A 122 0.81 0.24 6.85
C TRP A 122 0.26 1.07 8.01
N ARG A 123 0.79 0.91 9.22
CA ARG A 123 0.32 1.61 10.41
C ARG A 123 0.33 3.14 10.23
N PRO A 124 1.42 3.79 9.76
CA PRO A 124 1.41 5.23 9.59
C PRO A 124 0.42 5.66 8.49
N GLY A 125 0.24 4.89 7.41
CA GLY A 125 -0.72 5.19 6.35
C GLY A 125 -2.17 5.11 6.83
N VAL A 126 -2.56 4.02 7.48
CA VAL A 126 -3.92 3.81 8.02
C VAL A 126 -4.28 4.88 9.04
N LEU A 127 -3.36 5.21 9.96
CA LEU A 127 -3.62 6.24 10.97
C LEU A 127 -3.78 7.63 10.36
N LEU A 128 -3.02 7.96 9.31
CA LEU A 128 -3.19 9.24 8.61
C LEU A 128 -4.60 9.34 7.99
N VAL A 129 -5.08 8.29 7.33
CA VAL A 129 -6.43 8.27 6.75
C VAL A 129 -7.49 8.36 7.84
N ALA A 130 -7.31 7.68 8.98
CA ALA A 130 -8.21 7.76 10.11
C ALA A 130 -8.27 9.18 10.72
N ASP A 131 -7.13 9.85 10.88
CA ASP A 131 -7.06 11.22 11.38
C ASP A 131 -7.76 12.19 10.41
N LEU A 132 -7.56 12.02 9.10
CA LEU A 132 -8.24 12.84 8.10
C LEU A 132 -9.75 12.60 8.08
N LEU A 133 -10.22 11.36 8.26
CA LEU A 133 -11.65 11.06 8.38
C LEU A 133 -12.25 11.72 9.62
N ALA A 134 -11.57 11.68 10.77
CA ALA A 134 -12.03 12.36 11.98
C ALA A 134 -12.15 13.87 11.76
N ILE A 135 -11.13 14.51 11.18
CA ILE A 135 -11.14 15.96 10.88
C ILE A 135 -12.24 16.30 9.87
N ALA A 136 -12.40 15.50 8.81
CA ALA A 136 -13.45 15.69 7.82
C ALA A 136 -14.86 15.55 8.41
N SER A 137 -15.03 14.74 9.47
CA SER A 137 -16.27 14.68 10.27
C SER A 137 -16.38 15.78 11.32
N GLY A 138 -15.45 16.74 11.40
CA GLY A 138 -15.45 17.82 12.39
C GLY A 138 -15.09 17.36 13.81
N ARG A 139 -14.36 16.26 13.96
CA ARG A 139 -13.90 15.73 15.26
C ARG A 139 -12.42 16.03 15.49
N ASP A 140 -12.10 16.39 16.74
CA ASP A 140 -10.74 16.71 17.17
C ASP A 140 -9.88 15.46 17.47
N ALA A 141 -10.53 14.30 17.66
CA ALA A 141 -9.85 13.07 18.06
C ALA A 141 -10.32 11.86 17.24
N THR A 142 -9.34 11.10 16.76
CA THR A 142 -9.53 9.86 16.02
C THR A 142 -10.06 8.75 16.92
N THR A 143 -11.14 8.10 16.48
CA THR A 143 -11.82 7.01 17.19
C THR A 143 -11.53 5.65 16.56
N ASP A 144 -11.95 4.56 17.21
CA ASP A 144 -11.85 3.22 16.61
C ASP A 144 -12.77 3.04 15.41
N ARG A 145 -13.85 3.82 15.35
CA ARG A 145 -14.70 3.91 14.16
C ARG A 145 -13.90 4.44 12.97
N ASP A 146 -13.12 5.50 13.15
CA ASP A 146 -12.34 6.11 12.06
C ASP A 146 -11.24 5.19 11.55
N LYS A 147 -10.58 4.49 12.47
CA LYS A 147 -9.59 3.47 12.11
C LYS A 147 -10.24 2.33 11.32
N THR A 148 -11.42 1.88 11.74
CA THR A 148 -12.17 0.83 11.04
C THR A 148 -12.62 1.30 9.66
N ALA A 149 -13.15 2.53 9.56
CA ALA A 149 -13.51 3.15 8.30
C ALA A 149 -12.31 3.28 7.36
N ALA A 150 -11.16 3.75 7.85
CA ALA A 150 -9.91 3.83 7.09
C ALA A 150 -9.46 2.47 6.57
N LEU A 151 -9.53 1.41 7.39
CA LEU A 151 -9.19 0.05 6.98
C LEU A 151 -10.13 -0.46 5.88
N MET A 152 -11.45 -0.30 6.04
CA MET A 152 -12.42 -0.72 5.02
C MET A 152 -12.26 0.07 3.73
N PHE A 153 -12.05 1.39 3.85
CA PHE A 153 -11.86 2.28 2.72
C PHE A 153 -10.62 1.94 1.92
N LEU A 154 -9.47 1.75 2.58
CA LEU A 154 -8.24 1.31 1.93
C LEU A 154 -8.35 -0.12 1.37
N SER A 155 -9.13 -0.99 2.01
CA SER A 155 -9.36 -2.35 1.51
C SER A 155 -10.07 -2.38 0.15
N SER A 156 -10.84 -1.34 -0.20
CA SER A 156 -11.44 -1.22 -1.54
C SER A 156 -10.40 -1.23 -2.68
N LEU A 157 -9.18 -0.77 -2.41
CA LEU A 157 -8.07 -0.77 -3.37
C LEU A 157 -7.56 -2.17 -3.73
N THR A 158 -7.88 -3.19 -2.93
CA THR A 158 -7.48 -4.57 -3.21
C THR A 158 -8.07 -5.09 -4.52
N ALA A 159 -9.29 -4.64 -4.86
CA ALA A 159 -9.95 -4.94 -6.13
C ALA A 159 -9.18 -4.42 -7.35
N LEU A 160 -8.33 -3.40 -7.18
CA LEU A 160 -7.53 -2.77 -8.23
C LEU A 160 -6.07 -3.26 -8.23
N SER A 161 -5.69 -4.12 -7.28
CA SER A 161 -4.31 -4.57 -7.07
C SER A 161 -4.24 -6.10 -7.00
N ASN A 162 -4.11 -6.66 -5.79
CA ASN A 162 -3.88 -8.09 -5.58
C ASN A 162 -5.09 -8.97 -5.96
N GLN A 163 -6.28 -8.38 -6.12
CA GLN A 163 -7.49 -9.05 -6.61
C GLN A 163 -7.92 -8.55 -8.00
N SER A 164 -7.04 -7.83 -8.71
CA SER A 164 -7.33 -7.27 -10.03
C SER A 164 -7.81 -8.30 -11.04
N ALA A 165 -7.36 -9.57 -10.95
CA ALA A 165 -7.84 -10.64 -11.82
C ALA A 165 -9.36 -10.84 -11.77
N ILE A 166 -9.98 -10.70 -10.59
CA ILE A 166 -11.44 -10.79 -10.42
C ILE A 166 -12.10 -9.60 -11.14
N SER A 167 -11.63 -8.39 -10.86
CA SER A 167 -12.16 -7.16 -11.46
C SER A 167 -12.02 -7.15 -12.98
N LEU A 168 -10.85 -7.52 -13.50
CA LEU A 168 -10.56 -7.59 -14.94
C LEU A 168 -11.43 -8.65 -15.63
N SER A 169 -11.65 -9.80 -14.98
CA SER A 169 -12.58 -10.82 -15.48
C SER A 169 -14.03 -10.32 -15.53
N ILE A 170 -14.48 -9.58 -14.51
CA ILE A 170 -15.85 -9.04 -14.47
C ILE A 170 -16.05 -7.93 -15.52
N LEU A 171 -15.02 -7.10 -15.72
CA LEU A 171 -15.04 -5.99 -16.68
C LEU A 171 -14.81 -6.45 -18.13
N ASP A 172 -14.51 -7.73 -18.35
CA ASP A 172 -14.11 -8.30 -19.64
C ASP A 172 -12.90 -7.58 -20.26
N ARG A 173 -11.82 -7.42 -19.48
CA ARG A 173 -10.61 -6.70 -19.87
C ARG A 173 -9.34 -7.45 -19.50
N SER A 174 -8.28 -7.23 -20.28
CA SER A 174 -6.95 -7.76 -19.96
C SER A 174 -6.12 -6.83 -19.05
N ARG A 175 -6.49 -5.55 -18.97
CA ARG A 175 -5.86 -4.52 -18.12
C ARG A 175 -6.81 -3.37 -17.82
N PHE A 176 -6.54 -2.63 -16.76
CA PHE A 176 -7.24 -1.38 -16.47
C PHE A 176 -6.86 -0.29 -17.47
N THR A 177 -7.77 0.65 -17.66
CA THR A 177 -7.66 1.79 -18.58
C THR A 177 -7.74 3.12 -17.81
N ASP A 178 -7.42 4.23 -18.47
CA ASP A 178 -7.63 5.56 -17.90
C ASP A 178 -9.10 5.83 -17.53
N SER A 179 -10.04 5.27 -18.28
CA SER A 179 -11.46 5.36 -17.95
C SER A 179 -11.77 4.69 -16.61
N ASP A 180 -11.15 3.54 -16.32
CA ASP A 180 -11.34 2.83 -15.05
C ASP A 180 -10.77 3.64 -13.89
N ARG A 181 -9.62 4.27 -14.09
CA ARG A 181 -8.99 5.16 -13.11
C ARG A 181 -9.90 6.34 -12.75
N VAL A 182 -10.48 6.99 -13.77
CA VAL A 182 -11.42 8.10 -13.57
C VAL A 182 -12.66 7.65 -12.82
N ILE A 183 -13.27 6.53 -13.21
CA ILE A 183 -14.46 5.97 -12.54
C ILE A 183 -14.14 5.61 -11.09
N ALA A 184 -13.02 4.92 -10.83
CA ALA A 184 -12.59 4.57 -9.48
C ALA A 184 -12.36 5.81 -8.61
N GLY A 185 -11.76 6.87 -9.17
CA GLY A 185 -11.58 8.14 -8.47
C GLY A 185 -12.90 8.83 -8.10
N GLN A 186 -13.90 8.80 -8.98
CA GLN A 186 -15.24 9.32 -8.69
C GLN A 186 -15.95 8.51 -7.60
N LEU A 187 -15.89 7.18 -7.69
CA LEU A 187 -16.45 6.29 -6.67
C LEU A 187 -15.75 6.45 -5.31
N ALA A 188 -14.44 6.68 -5.30
CA ALA A 188 -13.70 6.99 -4.08
C ALA A 188 -14.21 8.28 -3.40
N GLY A 189 -14.51 9.32 -4.18
CA GLY A 189 -15.15 10.53 -3.67
C GLY A 189 -16.49 10.25 -2.99
N GLY A 190 -17.37 9.50 -3.66
CA GLY A 190 -18.67 9.12 -3.08
C GLY A 190 -18.56 8.22 -1.84
N MET A 191 -17.57 7.32 -1.81
CA MET A 191 -17.28 6.52 -0.61
C MET A 191 -16.83 7.38 0.57
N ILE A 192 -16.00 8.41 0.33
CA ILE A 192 -15.63 9.37 1.38
C ILE A 192 -16.89 10.06 1.91
N ASP A 193 -17.72 10.61 1.03
CA ASP A 193 -18.94 11.32 1.43
C ASP A 193 -19.86 10.43 2.29
N GLY A 194 -20.10 9.18 1.87
CA GLY A 194 -20.91 8.24 2.64
C GLY A 194 -20.30 7.86 4.00
N LEU A 195 -18.97 7.80 4.11
CA LEU A 195 -18.30 7.60 5.41
C LEU A 195 -18.46 8.82 6.34
N LEU A 196 -18.56 10.02 5.78
CA LEU A 196 -18.72 11.26 6.54
C LEU A 196 -20.18 11.51 6.98
N GLU A 197 -21.16 11.18 6.14
CA GLU A 197 -22.59 11.40 6.42
C GLU A 197 -23.11 10.58 7.61
N HIS A 198 -22.53 9.42 7.85
CA HIS A 198 -22.91 8.56 8.96
C HIS A 198 -22.01 8.72 10.19
N GLY A 199 -20.95 9.54 10.08
CA GLY A 199 -19.80 9.70 10.99
C GLY A 199 -20.10 10.21 12.38
#